data_AF-A0A523YXC7-F1
#
_entry.id   AF-A0A523YXC7-F1
#
_cell.length_a   1.000
_cell.length_b   1.000
_cell.length_c   1.000
_cell.angle_alpha   90.00
_cell.angle_beta   90.00
_cell.angle_gamma   90.00
#
_symmetry.space_group_name_H-M   'P 1'
#
loop_
_entity.id
_entity.type
_entity.pdbx_description
1 polymer ?
#
loop_
_entity_poly.entity_id
_entity_poly.type
_entity_poly.pdbx_seq_one_letter_code
_entity_poly.pdbx_strand_id
1 'polypeptide(L)'
;MTDDANEYELVIAQRFLKDMRKLSREDQVRVRRALSSIQTQPYRGRKVVAAETGQYRWRVGNLRVRYDIEGRQIQILRVIKREDAYR
;
A
#
# COMPACT_ATOMS: atom_id res chain seq x y z
N MET A 1 -24.53 18.19 -10.89
CA MET A 1 -23.12 17.96 -11.27
C MET A 1 -22.29 18.16 -10.02
N THR A 2 -22.12 17.13 -9.21
CA THR A 2 -21.39 17.22 -7.94
C THR A 2 -21.05 15.82 -7.47
N ASP A 3 -19.81 15.41 -7.72
CA ASP A 3 -18.88 14.87 -6.72
C ASP A 3 -17.68 14.27 -7.46
N ASP A 4 -16.78 15.14 -7.94
CA ASP A 4 -15.41 14.73 -8.25
C ASP A 4 -14.72 14.43 -6.91
N ALA A 5 -14.97 13.23 -6.40
CA ALA A 5 -14.49 12.77 -5.12
C ALA A 5 -12.97 12.90 -5.05
N ASN A 6 -12.50 13.54 -3.97
CA ASN A 6 -11.11 13.78 -3.60
C ASN A 6 -10.30 12.50 -3.29
N GLU A 7 -10.37 11.50 -4.16
CA GLU A 7 -9.58 10.29 -4.04
C GLU A 7 -8.20 10.53 -4.68
N TYR A 8 -7.17 10.03 -4.00
CA TYR A 8 -5.83 9.99 -4.58
C TYR A 8 -5.80 8.98 -5.73
N GLU A 9 -4.90 9.18 -6.69
CA GLU A 9 -4.66 8.21 -7.77
C GLU A 9 -3.70 7.12 -7.28
N LEU A 10 -4.07 5.85 -7.42
CA LEU A 10 -3.17 4.74 -7.10
C LEU A 10 -2.31 4.37 -8.31
N VAL A 11 -0.99 4.52 -8.16
CA VAL A 11 -0.02 4.04 -9.15
C VAL A 11 0.62 2.76 -8.64
N ILE A 12 0.39 1.65 -9.33
CA ILE A 12 0.79 0.32 -8.85
C ILE A 12 2.13 -0.10 -9.45
N ALA A 13 3.14 -0.33 -8.60
CA ALA A 13 4.43 -0.81 -9.06
C ALA A 13 4.37 -2.27 -9.52
N GLN A 14 5.13 -2.61 -10.57
CA GLN A 14 5.23 -3.98 -11.07
C GLN A 14 5.70 -4.97 -9.99
N ARG A 15 6.53 -4.51 -9.06
CA ARG A 15 7.00 -5.34 -7.93
C ARG A 15 5.87 -5.65 -6.94
N PHE A 16 4.97 -4.71 -6.68
CA PHE A 16 3.77 -4.97 -5.88
C PHE A 16 2.90 -6.07 -6.51
N LEU A 17 2.70 -6.04 -7.84
CA LEU A 17 1.96 -7.08 -8.54
C LEU A 17 2.62 -8.46 -8.41
N LYS A 18 3.96 -8.52 -8.46
CA LYS A 18 4.72 -9.75 -8.22
C LYS A 18 4.54 -10.26 -6.78
N ASP A 19 4.54 -9.35 -5.81
CA ASP A 19 4.34 -9.71 -4.40
C ASP A 19 2.92 -10.22 -4.16
N MET A 20 1.90 -9.57 -4.72
CA MET A 20 0.49 -9.99 -4.65
C MET A 20 0.25 -11.41 -5.17
N ARG A 21 0.94 -11.80 -6.25
CA ARG A 21 0.83 -13.17 -6.81
C ARG A 21 1.34 -14.26 -5.88
N LYS A 22 2.18 -13.93 -4.89
CA LYS A 22 2.71 -14.87 -3.89
C LYS A 22 1.82 -15.01 -2.66
N LEU A 23 0.79 -14.17 -2.54
CA LEU A 23 -0.13 -14.19 -1.40
C LEU A 23 -1.25 -15.22 -1.62
N SER A 24 -1.78 -15.75 -0.52
CA SER A 24 -3.00 -16.54 -0.54
C SER A 24 -4.17 -15.71 -1.09
N ARG A 25 -5.22 -16.38 -1.60
CA ARG A 25 -6.40 -15.68 -2.12
C ARG A 25 -7.04 -14.77 -1.07
N GLU A 26 -7.08 -15.21 0.18
CA GLU A 26 -7.62 -14.42 1.30
C GLU A 26 -6.78 -13.17 1.57
N ASP A 27 -5.45 -13.30 1.60
CA ASP A 27 -4.56 -12.17 1.79
C ASP A 27 -4.61 -11.17 0.63
N GLN A 28 -4.75 -11.64 -0.61
CA GLN A 28 -4.98 -10.75 -1.75
C GLN A 28 -6.25 -9.92 -1.59
N VAL A 29 -7.35 -10.53 -1.11
CA VAL A 29 -8.61 -9.80 -0.84
C VAL A 29 -8.41 -8.74 0.25
N ARG A 30 -7.72 -9.10 1.34
CA ARG A 30 -7.43 -8.17 2.44
C ARG A 30 -6.58 -6.99 1.97
N VAL A 31 -5.56 -7.25 1.15
CA VAL A 31 -4.70 -6.19 0.59
C VAL A 31 -5.49 -5.29 -0.36
N ARG A 32 -6.35 -5.83 -1.24
CA ARG A 32 -7.20 -5.02 -2.12
C ARG A 32 -8.11 -4.08 -1.32
N ARG A 33 -8.73 -4.56 -0.24
CA ARG A 33 -9.54 -3.70 0.66
C ARG A 33 -8.71 -2.58 1.30
N ALA A 34 -7.47 -2.89 1.67
CA ALA A 34 -6.56 -1.89 2.21
C ALA A 34 -6.19 -0.81 1.17
N LEU A 35 -6.10 -1.14 -0.13
CA LEU A 35 -5.84 -0.14 -1.18
C LEU A 35 -6.93 0.94 -1.22
N SER A 36 -8.20 0.57 -1.09
CA SER A 36 -9.30 1.55 -1.00
C SER A 36 -9.19 2.47 0.23
N SER A 37 -8.71 1.93 1.36
CA SER A 37 -8.46 2.74 2.56
C SER A 37 -7.26 3.67 2.39
N ILE A 38 -6.20 3.20 1.73
CA ILE A 38 -5.02 4.00 1.42
C ILE A 38 -5.39 5.13 0.45
N GLN A 39 -6.21 4.85 -0.55
CA GLN A 39 -6.64 5.82 -1.57
C GLN A 39 -7.39 7.02 -0.98
N THR A 40 -8.22 6.76 0.03
CA THR A 40 -9.05 7.79 0.68
C THR A 40 -8.33 8.45 1.85
N GLN A 41 -7.47 7.73 2.56
CA GLN A 41 -6.84 8.18 3.81
C GLN A 41 -5.36 7.79 3.88
N PRO A 42 -4.51 8.24 2.93
CA PRO A 42 -3.15 7.74 2.80
C PRO A 42 -2.25 8.07 3.99
N TYR A 43 -2.52 9.14 4.73
CA TYR A 43 -1.74 9.53 5.90
C TYR A 43 -2.08 8.75 7.18
N ARG A 44 -3.11 7.87 7.18
CA ARG A 44 -3.36 6.97 8.32
C ARG A 44 -2.33 5.84 8.42
N GLY A 45 -1.59 5.56 7.35
CA GLY A 45 -0.43 4.68 7.43
C GLY A 45 0.69 5.32 8.25
N ARG A 46 1.52 4.48 8.88
CA ARG A 46 2.64 4.99 9.68
C ARG A 46 3.79 5.37 8.75
N LYS A 47 4.25 6.62 8.85
CA LYS A 47 5.52 7.05 8.24
C LYS A 47 6.68 6.29 8.89
N VAL A 48 7.59 5.77 8.08
CA VAL A 48 8.74 4.98 8.49
C VAL A 48 10.00 5.81 8.29
N VAL A 49 10.73 6.00 9.38
CA VAL A 49 11.99 6.75 9.41
C VAL A 49 13.05 5.95 8.64
N ALA A 50 13.85 6.64 7.82
CA ALA A 50 14.94 6.05 7.03
C ALA A 50 14.53 4.88 6.13
N ALA A 51 13.35 4.96 5.52
CA ALA A 51 12.88 3.95 4.58
C ALA A 51 13.61 4.05 3.23
N GLU A 52 14.29 2.98 2.80
CA GLU A 52 14.84 2.86 1.44
C GLU A 52 13.75 2.69 0.36
N THR A 53 12.58 2.16 0.73
CA THR A 53 11.43 1.98 -0.17
C THR A 53 10.12 2.17 0.58
N GLY A 54 9.27 3.08 0.11
CA GLY A 54 7.95 3.38 0.67
C GLY A 54 8.04 4.01 2.05
N GLN A 55 8.00 5.33 2.12
CA GLN A 55 8.01 6.11 3.35
C GLN A 55 6.81 5.81 4.23
N TYR A 56 5.68 5.38 3.67
CA TYR A 56 4.51 4.99 4.43
C TYR A 56 4.31 3.48 4.49
N ARG A 57 3.64 3.05 5.57
CA ARG A 57 3.34 1.66 5.84
C ARG A 57 1.90 1.49 6.32
N TRP A 58 1.12 0.73 5.57
CA TRP A 58 -0.19 0.25 6.01
C TRP A 58 -0.08 -1.18 6.55
N ARG A 59 -0.73 -1.46 7.68
CA ARG A 59 -0.75 -2.82 8.26
C ARG A 59 -2.01 -3.56 7.80
N VAL A 60 -1.82 -4.77 7.29
CA VAL A 60 -2.90 -5.69 6.92
C VAL A 60 -2.63 -7.04 7.58
N GLY A 61 -3.08 -7.23 8.82
CA GLY A 61 -2.72 -8.42 9.61
C GLY A 61 -1.20 -8.57 9.79
N ASN A 62 -0.63 -9.62 9.20
CA ASN A 62 0.82 -9.90 9.17
C ASN A 62 1.53 -9.31 7.95
N LEU A 63 0.82 -8.70 7.02
CA LEU A 63 1.34 -8.04 5.84
C LEU A 63 1.53 -6.53 6.07
N ARG A 64 2.44 -5.94 5.30
CA ARG A 64 2.68 -4.51 5.25
C ARG A 64 2.66 -4.04 3.81
N VAL A 65 1.80 -3.09 3.50
CA VAL A 65 1.83 -2.37 2.21
C VAL A 65 2.75 -1.16 2.38
N ARG A 66 3.74 -1.03 1.50
CA ARG A 66 4.68 0.09 1.45
C ARG A 66 4.32 0.98 0.28
N TYR A 67 4.21 2.26 0.53
CA TYR A 67 3.82 3.24 -0.47
C TYR A 67 4.44 4.60 -0.18
N ASP A 68 4.46 5.43 -1.23
CA ASP A 68 4.83 6.84 -1.17
C ASP A 68 3.65 7.70 -1.61
N ILE A 69 3.66 8.96 -1.17
CA ILE A 69 2.63 9.94 -1.51
C ILE A 69 3.34 11.09 -2.21
N GLU A 70 2.97 11.36 -3.45
CA GLU A 70 3.55 12.39 -4.32
C GLU A 70 2.41 13.25 -4.89
N GLY A 71 2.16 14.40 -4.28
CA GLY A 71 1.02 15.24 -4.64
C GLY A 71 -0.31 14.50 -4.47
N ARG A 72 -1.02 14.24 -5.58
CA ARG A 72 -2.28 13.47 -5.60
C ARG A 72 -2.09 11.99 -5.95
N GLN A 73 -0.86 11.55 -6.18
CA GLN A 73 -0.56 10.15 -6.50
C GLN A 73 -0.07 9.41 -5.26
N ILE A 74 -0.50 8.15 -5.14
CA ILE A 74 0.00 7.20 -4.18
C ILE A 74 0.69 6.08 -4.94
N GLN A 75 2.01 6.03 -4.82
CA GLN A 75 2.84 4.99 -5.40
C GLN A 75 2.75 3.75 -4.51
N ILE A 76 2.01 2.73 -4.92
CA ILE A 76 1.91 1.44 -4.20
C ILE A 76 3.08 0.55 -4.63
N LEU A 77 4.08 0.43 -3.76
CA LEU A 77 5.40 -0.10 -4.15
C LEU A 77 5.55 -1.59 -3.86
N ARG A 78 5.19 -2.04 -2.65
CA ARG A 78 5.47 -3.41 -2.17
C ARG A 78 4.41 -3.90 -1.20
N VAL A 79 4.21 -5.22 -1.14
CA VAL A 79 3.58 -5.89 -0.01
C VAL A 79 4.54 -6.93 0.57
N ILE A 80 4.86 -6.80 1.85
CA ILE A 80 5.85 -7.63 2.54
C ILE A 80 5.21 -8.36 3.71
N LYS A 81 5.59 -9.63 3.94
CA LYS A 81 5.25 -10.35 5.18
C LYS A 81 6.07 -9.80 6.34
N ARG A 82 5.55 -9.91 7.56
CA ARG A 82 6.24 -9.51 8.80
C ARG A 82 7.59 -10.18 8.95
N GLU A 83 7.66 -11.46 8.61
CA GLU A 83 8.81 -12.33 8.81
C GLU A 83 9.91 -12.11 7.76
N ASP A 84 9.53 -11.63 6.57
CA ASP A 84 10.46 -11.35 5.47
C ASP A 84 11.07 -9.94 5.55
N ALA A 85 10.66 -9.10 6.51
CA ALA A 85 11.13 -7.72 6.64
C ALA A 85 12.47 -7.57 7.40
N TYR A 86 13.03 -8.67 7.89
CA TYR A 86 14.29 -8.72 8.65
C TYR A 86 15.31 -9.71 8.04
N ARG A 87 15.14 -10.08 6.76
CA ARG A 87 16.15 -10.83 6.00
C ARG A 87 16.73 -9.97 4.88
#